data_AF-A0AAD3H8K5-F1
#
_entry.id   AF-A0AAD3H8K5-F1
#
_cell.length_a   1.000
_cell.length_b   1.000
_cell.length_c   1.000
_cell.angle_alpha   90.00
_cell.angle_beta   90.00
_cell.angle_gamma   90.00
#
_symmetry.space_group_name_H-M   'P 1'
#
loop_
_entity.id
_entity.type
_entity.pdbx_description
1 polymer ?
#
loop_
_entity_poly.entity_id
_entity_poly.type
_entity_poly.pdbx_seq_one_letter_code
_entity_poly.pdbx_strand_id
1 'polypeptide(L)'
;MSTFKNNKDILRVFCVLLIVLIYYINSEFRQVNSTNIANSTSSRASSSELMGGSIKNRSFSSCQQKNMCLSCVSKGLELEKLVNSTQNVILIMPAKAAGTSYKSFAKQCSGRSYSKLRDNFLNFETGENFLTSSFEPPVIASHMYKAETMTKLFQHASKDTLFIWSHREETSRLLSAIKHVTKQICSGSRPPPSGIQFLEKTNKKCVISESDLIGIIKKKTMEIGIGMERLLSCDTYDAMRTHLPNLILADYNEADEIQKHVAQRYCHELLKKTTVRENVASDFKTEMYVKLSKADQATEAKAVNHTVLLENWLRVKRSYIELSLELKKDVKCQDRTRRLEHTLDTCDDHIVQIDNDWIGR
;
A
#
# COMPACT_ATOMS: atom_id res chain seq x y z
N MET A 1 41.00 44.18 -2.41
CA MET A 1 40.90 42.71 -2.24
C MET A 1 41.50 42.33 -0.90
N SER A 2 40.68 42.25 0.16
CA SER A 2 41.10 41.75 1.48
C SER A 2 40.60 40.33 1.67
N THR A 3 41.53 39.39 1.80
CA THR A 3 41.32 37.96 2.03
C THR A 3 40.61 37.70 3.36
N PHE A 4 39.50 36.96 3.32
CA PHE A 4 38.79 36.43 4.48
C PHE A 4 39.71 35.48 5.29
N LYS A 5 40.32 36.01 6.36
CA LYS A 5 40.99 35.24 7.41
C LYS A 5 39.96 34.86 8.48
N ASN A 6 39.32 33.70 8.33
CA ASN A 6 39.02 32.75 9.42
C ASN A 6 37.94 31.74 9.01
N ASN A 7 38.36 30.58 8.52
CA ASN A 7 37.48 29.43 8.29
C ASN A 7 36.79 28.92 9.58
N LYS A 8 37.29 29.27 10.78
CA LYS A 8 36.67 28.89 12.05
C LYS A 8 35.36 29.65 12.33
N ASP A 9 35.25 30.89 11.88
CA ASP A 9 34.06 31.70 12.15
C ASP A 9 32.91 31.31 11.21
N ILE A 10 33.22 30.95 9.97
CA ILE A 10 32.25 30.37 9.02
C ILE A 10 31.70 29.04 9.54
N LEU A 11 32.56 28.15 10.06
CA LEU A 11 32.14 26.86 10.61
C LEU A 11 31.24 27.03 11.84
N ARG A 12 31.52 28.02 12.70
CA ARG A 12 30.66 28.34 13.85
C ARG A 12 29.29 28.83 13.43
N VAL A 13 29.21 29.72 12.44
CA VAL A 13 27.93 30.21 11.90
C VAL A 13 27.13 29.06 11.28
N PHE A 14 27.78 28.17 10.52
CA PHE A 14 27.11 27.00 9.96
C PHE A 14 26.60 26.02 11.03
N CYS A 15 27.37 25.76 12.09
CA CYS A 15 26.92 24.92 13.20
C CYS A 15 25.71 25.53 13.94
N VAL A 16 25.71 26.84 14.18
CA VAL A 16 24.58 27.52 14.84
C VAL A 16 23.34 27.48 13.95
N LEU A 17 23.47 27.76 12.66
CA LEU A 17 22.35 27.68 11.71
C LEU A 17 21.79 26.26 11.60
N LEU A 18 22.63 25.23 11.60
CA LEU A 18 22.20 23.84 11.57
C LEU A 18 21.44 23.45 12.85
N ILE A 19 21.90 23.89 14.02
CA ILE A 19 21.22 23.65 15.30
C ILE A 19 19.87 24.37 15.33
N VAL A 20 19.80 25.62 14.88
CA VAL A 20 18.54 26.38 14.79
C VAL A 20 17.56 25.71 13.82
N LEU A 21 18.04 25.23 12.67
CA LEU A 21 17.22 24.51 11.70
C LEU A 21 16.67 23.20 12.26
N ILE A 22 17.51 22.41 12.95
CA ILE A 22 17.09 21.17 13.63
C ILE A 22 16.06 21.48 14.74
N TYR A 23 16.26 22.56 15.50
CA TYR A 23 15.32 22.97 16.55
C TYR A 23 13.98 23.40 15.97
N TYR A 24 13.99 24.18 14.88
CA TYR A 24 12.79 24.65 14.19
C TYR A 24 11.98 23.48 13.59
N ILE A 25 12.66 22.54 12.92
CA ILE A 25 12.03 21.32 12.38
C ILE A 25 11.39 20.50 13.50
N ASN A 26 12.06 20.38 14.66
CA ASN A 26 11.53 19.64 15.80
C ASN A 26 10.38 20.37 16.53
N SER A 27 10.36 21.71 16.55
CA SER A 27 9.27 22.48 17.18
C SER A 27 7.98 22.43 16.36
N GLU A 28 8.09 22.53 15.03
CA GLU A 28 6.96 22.32 14.10
C GLU A 28 6.38 20.91 14.27
N PHE A 29 7.25 19.89 14.41
CA PHE A 29 6.82 18.51 14.63
C PHE A 29 6.06 18.32 15.96
N ARG A 30 6.43 19.06 17.02
CA ARG A 30 5.69 19.03 18.30
C ARG A 30 4.33 19.69 18.20
N GLN A 31 4.22 20.82 17.48
CA GLN A 31 2.93 21.50 17.33
C GLN A 31 1.94 20.66 16.54
N VAL A 32 2.34 20.01 15.45
CA VAL A 32 1.48 19.14 14.64
C VAL A 32 0.95 17.94 15.44
N ASN A 33 1.75 17.39 16.37
CA ASN A 33 1.29 16.31 17.24
C ASN A 33 0.33 16.78 18.35
N SER A 34 0.46 18.02 18.84
CA SER A 34 -0.45 18.58 19.84
C SER A 34 -1.83 18.92 19.26
N THR A 35 -1.92 19.42 18.02
CA THR A 35 -3.21 19.67 17.35
C THR A 35 -3.95 18.37 17.01
N ASN A 36 -3.23 17.30 16.64
CA ASN A 36 -3.86 16.01 16.34
C ASN A 36 -4.41 15.31 17.60
N ILE A 37 -3.80 15.52 18.77
CA ILE A 37 -4.30 14.96 20.04
C ILE A 37 -5.52 15.74 20.54
N ALA A 38 -5.54 17.08 20.39
CA ALA A 38 -6.68 17.92 20.76
C ALA A 38 -7.94 17.64 19.90
N ASN A 39 -7.77 17.32 18.62
CA ASN A 39 -8.90 16.99 17.75
C ASN A 39 -9.45 15.57 17.95
N SER A 40 -8.66 14.65 18.53
CA SER A 40 -9.10 13.27 18.82
C SER A 40 -9.91 13.10 20.11
N THR A 41 -9.99 14.13 20.96
CA THR A 41 -10.67 14.06 22.27
C THR A 41 -11.99 14.84 22.34
N SER A 42 -12.40 15.54 21.27
CA SER A 42 -13.64 16.35 21.23
C SER A 42 -14.85 15.64 20.60
N SER A 43 -14.74 14.38 20.17
CA SER A 43 -15.83 13.69 19.46
C SER A 43 -16.15 12.33 20.07
N ARG A 44 -16.63 12.31 21.32
CA ARG A 44 -17.40 11.17 21.83
C ARG A 44 -18.35 11.57 22.97
N ALA A 45 -19.63 11.51 22.62
CA ALA A 45 -20.80 11.24 23.46
C ALA A 45 -21.36 12.36 24.35
N SER A 46 -22.33 13.09 23.77
CA SER A 46 -23.63 13.29 24.42
C SER A 46 -24.68 13.45 23.33
N SER A 47 -25.61 12.49 23.20
CA SER A 47 -26.95 12.63 22.60
C SER A 47 -27.65 11.26 22.55
N SER A 48 -28.48 11.03 23.55
CA SER A 48 -29.64 10.15 23.48
C SER A 48 -30.81 10.91 22.83
N GLU A 49 -31.67 10.16 22.12
CA GLU A 49 -33.05 10.52 21.73
C GLU A 49 -33.26 11.59 20.62
N LEU A 50 -33.71 11.17 19.43
CA LEU A 50 -35.13 11.08 19.05
C LEU A 50 -35.33 10.81 17.54
N MET A 51 -36.36 10.00 17.31
CA MET A 51 -37.06 9.61 16.08
C MET A 51 -37.02 10.57 14.88
N GLY A 52 -36.84 9.96 13.69
CA GLY A 52 -37.63 10.29 12.49
C GLY A 52 -37.00 11.26 11.49
N GLY A 53 -36.59 10.75 10.32
CA GLY A 53 -36.47 11.60 9.12
C GLY A 53 -35.42 11.19 8.10
N SER A 54 -35.91 10.63 6.98
CA SER A 54 -35.41 10.81 5.60
C SER A 54 -33.93 10.46 5.32
N ILE A 55 -33.72 9.29 4.74
CA ILE A 55 -32.48 8.88 4.05
C ILE A 55 -32.25 9.84 2.87
N LYS A 56 -31.37 10.83 3.05
CA LYS A 56 -30.82 11.62 1.94
C LYS A 56 -29.65 10.86 1.34
N ASN A 57 -29.89 10.21 0.20
CA ASN A 57 -28.85 9.77 -0.74
C ASN A 57 -28.02 11.00 -1.15
N ARG A 58 -26.87 11.21 -0.50
CA ARG A 58 -25.84 12.15 -0.97
C ARG A 58 -24.88 11.38 -1.87
N SER A 59 -25.23 11.23 -3.15
CA SER A 59 -24.22 10.91 -4.15
C SER A 59 -23.36 12.16 -4.37
N PHE A 60 -22.19 12.19 -3.74
CA PHE A 60 -21.17 13.19 -4.02
C PHE A 60 -20.41 12.78 -5.29
N SER A 61 -20.97 13.07 -6.47
CA SER A 61 -20.22 12.99 -7.73
C SER A 61 -19.64 14.37 -8.08
N SER A 62 -18.58 14.79 -7.37
CA SER A 62 -17.83 15.98 -7.79
C SER A 62 -16.83 15.63 -8.90
N CYS A 63 -17.32 15.28 -10.10
CA CYS A 63 -16.45 15.10 -11.25
C CYS A 63 -16.13 16.47 -11.88
N GLN A 64 -15.02 17.10 -11.47
CA GLN A 64 -14.49 18.29 -12.17
C GLN A 64 -13.67 17.85 -13.40
N GLN A 65 -13.90 18.57 -14.50
CA GLN A 65 -13.65 18.26 -15.92
C GLN A 65 -12.22 17.88 -16.41
N LYS A 66 -11.29 17.47 -15.55
CA LYS A 66 -9.96 16.97 -15.97
C LYS A 66 -9.45 15.73 -15.23
N ASN A 67 -10.25 15.14 -14.34
CA ASN A 67 -9.85 14.00 -13.53
C ASN A 67 -10.77 12.79 -13.76
N MET A 68 -10.23 11.60 -13.56
CA MET A 68 -10.92 10.31 -13.58
C MET A 68 -12.12 10.34 -12.63
N CYS A 69 -13.34 10.02 -13.10
CA CYS A 69 -14.51 9.96 -12.22
C CYS A 69 -14.43 8.68 -11.37
N LEU A 70 -14.55 8.87 -10.06
CA LEU A 70 -14.60 7.78 -9.09
C LEU A 70 -15.99 7.78 -8.45
N SER A 71 -16.64 6.63 -8.43
CA SER A 71 -17.90 6.41 -7.73
C SER A 71 -17.70 5.40 -6.61
N CYS A 72 -18.26 5.68 -5.43
CA CYS A 72 -18.29 4.69 -4.36
C CYS A 72 -19.16 3.51 -4.81
N VAL A 73 -18.70 2.30 -4.50
CA VAL A 73 -19.43 1.05 -4.74
C VAL A 73 -19.83 0.48 -3.40
N SER A 74 -21.12 0.23 -3.22
CA SER A 74 -21.60 -0.49 -2.05
C SER A 74 -21.21 -1.97 -2.11
N LYS A 75 -20.77 -2.52 -0.97
CA LYS A 75 -20.42 -3.95 -0.81
C LYS A 75 -21.59 -4.87 -1.13
N GLY A 76 -22.82 -4.38 -1.02
CA GLY A 76 -24.02 -5.17 -1.28
C GLY A 76 -24.29 -5.39 -2.78
N LEU A 77 -25.47 -4.95 -3.22
CA LEU A 77 -26.01 -5.26 -4.53
C LEU A 77 -25.16 -4.75 -5.70
N GLU A 78 -24.40 -3.66 -5.52
CA GLU A 78 -23.61 -3.07 -6.61
C GLU A 78 -22.37 -3.91 -6.93
N LEU A 79 -21.58 -4.28 -5.92
CA LEU A 79 -20.43 -5.18 -6.11
C LEU A 79 -20.88 -6.54 -6.64
N GLU A 80 -21.95 -7.10 -6.09
CA GLU A 80 -22.53 -8.36 -6.58
C GLU A 80 -22.93 -8.26 -8.06
N LYS A 81 -23.60 -7.17 -8.46
CA LYS A 81 -23.99 -6.93 -9.86
C LYS A 81 -22.77 -6.84 -10.78
N LEU A 82 -21.72 -6.14 -10.37
CA LEU A 82 -20.49 -6.02 -11.15
C LEU A 82 -19.85 -7.41 -11.38
N VAL A 83 -19.66 -8.18 -10.30
CA VAL A 83 -19.09 -9.54 -10.38
C VAL A 83 -19.96 -10.44 -11.27
N ASN A 84 -21.28 -10.46 -11.04
CA ASN A 84 -22.21 -11.32 -11.78
C ASN A 84 -22.32 -10.97 -13.26
N SER A 85 -22.03 -9.72 -13.64
CA SER A 85 -22.05 -9.25 -15.03
C SER A 85 -20.81 -9.64 -15.85
N THR A 86 -19.79 -10.23 -15.23
CA THR A 86 -18.52 -10.54 -15.89
C THR A 86 -18.28 -12.03 -16.09
N GLN A 87 -17.48 -12.36 -17.10
CA GLN A 87 -17.06 -13.74 -17.36
C GLN A 87 -15.81 -14.11 -16.58
N ASN A 88 -14.90 -13.14 -16.38
CA ASN A 88 -13.63 -13.37 -15.71
C ASN A 88 -13.34 -12.28 -14.68
N VAL A 89 -12.66 -12.65 -13.60
CA VAL A 89 -12.18 -11.73 -12.56
C VAL A 89 -10.67 -11.83 -12.46
N ILE A 90 -9.99 -10.69 -12.55
CA ILE A 90 -8.55 -10.57 -12.31
C ILE A 90 -8.32 -9.68 -11.08
N LEU A 91 -7.90 -10.33 -10.00
CA LEU A 91 -7.44 -9.72 -8.76
C LEU A 91 -5.96 -9.30 -8.95
N ILE A 92 -5.70 -8.00 -8.98
CA ILE A 92 -4.35 -7.46 -9.11
C ILE A 92 -3.99 -6.67 -7.85
N MET A 93 -2.73 -6.79 -7.42
CA MET A 93 -2.29 -6.12 -6.20
C MET A 93 -0.79 -5.77 -6.21
N PRO A 94 -0.38 -4.68 -5.55
CA PRO A 94 1.02 -4.47 -5.21
C PRO A 94 1.49 -5.48 -4.15
N ALA A 95 2.78 -5.45 -3.81
CA ALA A 95 3.27 -6.18 -2.64
C ALA A 95 2.58 -5.65 -1.36
N LYS A 96 2.28 -6.55 -0.41
CA LYS A 96 1.65 -6.25 0.89
C LYS A 96 0.21 -5.70 0.87
N ALA A 97 -0.52 -5.83 -0.24
CA ALA A 97 -1.95 -5.56 -0.32
C ALA A 97 -2.74 -6.87 -0.50
N ALA A 98 -2.85 -7.65 0.58
CA ALA A 98 -3.61 -8.92 0.65
C ALA A 98 -3.27 -10.01 -0.41
N GLY A 99 -2.16 -9.90 -1.12
CA GLY A 99 -1.93 -10.76 -2.28
C GLY A 99 -1.77 -12.25 -1.99
N THR A 100 -1.21 -12.65 -0.85
CA THR A 100 -1.18 -14.07 -0.49
C THR A 100 -2.59 -14.65 -0.35
N SER A 101 -3.47 -13.94 0.35
CA SER A 101 -4.87 -14.32 0.53
C SER A 101 -5.59 -14.48 -0.81
N TYR A 102 -5.49 -13.48 -1.70
CA TYR A 102 -6.11 -13.56 -3.02
C TYR A 102 -5.55 -14.68 -3.90
N LYS A 103 -4.23 -14.92 -3.86
CA LYS A 103 -3.62 -16.01 -4.63
C LYS A 103 -4.05 -17.38 -4.13
N SER A 104 -4.12 -17.58 -2.82
CA SER A 104 -4.65 -18.82 -2.25
C SER A 104 -6.12 -19.01 -2.59
N PHE A 105 -6.92 -17.94 -2.45
CA PHE A 105 -8.33 -17.94 -2.86
C PHE A 105 -8.50 -18.32 -4.34
N ALA A 106 -7.82 -17.63 -5.27
CA ALA A 106 -7.94 -17.90 -6.69
C ALA A 106 -7.51 -19.33 -7.05
N LYS A 107 -6.43 -19.82 -6.42
CA LYS A 107 -5.97 -21.21 -6.58
C LYS A 107 -7.01 -22.22 -6.10
N GLN A 108 -7.67 -21.97 -4.98
CA GLN A 108 -8.73 -22.85 -4.47
C GLN A 108 -9.99 -22.77 -5.35
N CYS A 109 -10.39 -21.57 -5.75
CA CYS A 109 -11.58 -21.28 -6.54
C CYS A 109 -11.51 -21.92 -7.93
N SER A 110 -10.33 -21.93 -8.53
CA SER A 110 -10.12 -22.41 -9.90
C SER A 110 -9.42 -23.77 -9.99
N GLY A 111 -8.93 -24.31 -8.87
CA GLY A 111 -8.35 -25.64 -8.78
C GLY A 111 -7.18 -25.90 -9.72
N ARG A 112 -7.30 -26.94 -10.56
CA ARG A 112 -6.20 -27.46 -11.40
C ARG A 112 -5.79 -26.50 -12.51
N SER A 113 -6.71 -25.74 -13.11
CA SER A 113 -6.39 -24.80 -14.19
C SER A 113 -5.46 -23.70 -13.68
N TYR A 114 -5.74 -23.14 -12.51
CA TYR A 114 -4.86 -22.17 -11.85
C TYR A 114 -3.50 -22.76 -11.48
N SER A 115 -3.46 -24.01 -11.02
CA SER A 115 -2.20 -24.65 -10.59
C SER A 115 -1.19 -24.87 -11.72
N LYS A 116 -1.63 -24.78 -12.99
CA LYS A 116 -0.74 -24.80 -14.16
C LYS A 116 -0.08 -23.44 -14.43
N LEU A 117 -0.62 -22.36 -13.85
CA LEU A 117 -0.08 -21.02 -14.02
C LEU A 117 1.14 -20.82 -13.12
N ARG A 118 2.12 -20.09 -13.64
CA ARG A 118 3.26 -19.64 -12.85
C ARG A 118 2.82 -18.61 -11.80
N ASP A 119 3.49 -18.56 -10.65
CA ASP A 119 3.22 -17.51 -9.66
C ASP A 119 3.42 -16.12 -10.29
N ASN A 120 2.42 -15.25 -10.13
CA ASN A 120 2.34 -13.92 -10.74
C ASN A 120 2.50 -13.92 -12.27
N PHE A 121 1.90 -14.90 -12.95
CA PHE A 121 2.11 -15.14 -14.39
C PHE A 121 1.78 -13.92 -15.28
N LEU A 122 0.92 -13.00 -14.83
CA LEU A 122 0.59 -11.78 -15.58
C LEU A 122 1.81 -10.89 -15.87
N ASN A 123 2.92 -11.05 -15.14
CA ASN A 123 4.14 -10.27 -15.36
C ASN A 123 5.03 -10.82 -16.49
N PHE A 124 4.64 -11.89 -17.17
CA PHE A 124 5.40 -12.47 -18.29
C PHE A 124 4.71 -12.21 -19.63
N GLU A 125 5.49 -12.17 -20.72
CA GLU A 125 5.05 -11.74 -22.06
C GLU A 125 3.88 -12.55 -22.63
N THR A 126 3.65 -13.77 -22.16
CA THR A 126 2.50 -14.59 -22.57
C THR A 126 1.16 -14.16 -21.96
N GLY A 127 1.16 -13.18 -21.04
CA GLY A 127 -0.06 -12.69 -20.39
C GLY A 127 -1.01 -11.96 -21.35
N GLU A 128 -0.51 -11.36 -22.43
CA GLU A 128 -1.31 -10.62 -23.41
C GLU A 128 -2.27 -11.52 -24.19
N ASN A 129 -1.79 -12.71 -24.61
CA ASN A 129 -2.59 -13.72 -25.30
C ASN A 129 -3.71 -14.31 -24.43
N PHE A 130 -3.62 -14.10 -23.12
CA PHE A 130 -4.57 -14.62 -22.15
C PHE A 130 -5.85 -13.78 -22.05
N LEU A 131 -5.89 -12.59 -22.66
CA LEU A 131 -6.92 -11.58 -22.40
C LEU A 131 -8.02 -11.46 -23.47
N THR A 132 -7.94 -12.23 -24.56
CA THR A 132 -8.66 -11.89 -25.79
C THR A 132 -10.13 -12.33 -25.85
N SER A 133 -10.57 -13.33 -25.07
CA SER A 133 -12.00 -13.58 -24.74
C SER A 133 -12.15 -14.93 -24.03
N SER A 134 -12.57 -14.92 -22.76
CA SER A 134 -12.74 -16.10 -21.89
C SER A 134 -11.46 -16.92 -21.69
N PHE A 135 -10.89 -16.85 -20.50
CA PHE A 135 -9.67 -17.57 -20.18
C PHE A 135 -9.92 -18.56 -19.04
N GLU A 136 -9.32 -19.74 -19.13
CA GLU A 136 -9.27 -20.67 -18.02
C GLU A 136 -7.96 -20.46 -17.25
N PRO A 137 -8.00 -20.09 -15.96
CA PRO A 137 -9.15 -20.08 -15.06
C PRO A 137 -9.93 -18.75 -15.00
N PRO A 138 -11.25 -18.78 -14.67
CA PRO A 138 -12.10 -17.59 -14.64
C PRO A 138 -11.75 -16.60 -13.52
N VAL A 139 -11.03 -17.04 -12.47
CA VAL A 139 -10.58 -16.18 -11.37
C VAL A 139 -9.06 -16.27 -11.25
N ILE A 140 -8.40 -15.12 -11.39
CA ILE A 140 -6.95 -14.99 -11.31
C ILE A 140 -6.55 -14.00 -10.25
N ALA A 141 -5.44 -14.28 -9.57
CA ALA A 141 -4.80 -13.32 -8.68
C ALA A 141 -3.31 -13.21 -9.01
N SER A 142 -2.79 -11.98 -9.09
CA SER A 142 -1.38 -11.76 -9.41
C SER A 142 -0.85 -10.51 -8.74
N HIS A 143 0.37 -10.59 -8.18
CA HIS A 143 1.09 -9.37 -7.87
C HIS A 143 1.50 -8.68 -9.17
N MET A 144 1.49 -7.35 -9.18
CA MET A 144 2.02 -6.55 -10.28
C MET A 144 3.37 -5.97 -9.89
N TYR A 145 4.34 -6.07 -10.78
CA TYR A 145 5.71 -5.59 -10.55
C TYR A 145 6.13 -4.42 -11.43
N LYS A 146 5.39 -4.17 -12.51
CA LYS A 146 5.70 -3.19 -13.55
C LYS A 146 4.43 -2.48 -14.02
N ALA A 147 4.49 -1.14 -14.14
CA ALA A 147 3.41 -0.34 -14.71
C ALA A 147 3.13 -0.72 -16.17
N GLU A 148 4.16 -1.05 -16.94
CA GLU A 148 4.03 -1.38 -18.36
C GLU A 148 3.15 -2.63 -18.54
N THR A 149 3.36 -3.65 -17.70
CA THR A 149 2.53 -4.85 -17.70
C THR A 149 1.08 -4.49 -17.39
N MET A 150 0.83 -3.67 -16.38
CA MET A 150 -0.53 -3.28 -16.00
C MET A 150 -1.24 -2.46 -17.08
N THR A 151 -0.51 -1.53 -17.69
CA THR A 151 -0.97 -0.73 -18.84
C THR A 151 -1.43 -1.65 -19.98
N LYS A 152 -0.62 -2.65 -20.33
CA LYS A 152 -0.96 -3.63 -21.36
C LYS A 152 -2.16 -4.50 -20.98
N LEU A 153 -2.29 -4.91 -19.71
CA LEU A 153 -3.47 -5.64 -19.26
C LEU A 153 -4.74 -4.84 -19.53
N PHE A 154 -4.76 -3.54 -19.18
CA PHE A 154 -5.93 -2.69 -19.42
C PHE A 154 -6.19 -2.42 -20.91
N GLN A 155 -5.13 -2.35 -21.73
CA GLN A 155 -5.23 -2.15 -23.17
C GLN A 155 -5.87 -3.33 -23.92
N HIS A 156 -5.58 -4.56 -23.48
CA HIS A 156 -5.90 -5.77 -24.22
C HIS A 156 -6.99 -6.64 -23.58
N ALA A 157 -7.49 -6.26 -22.40
CA ALA A 157 -8.57 -6.98 -21.75
C ALA A 157 -9.89 -6.92 -22.52
N SER A 158 -10.60 -8.05 -22.52
CA SER A 158 -12.01 -8.08 -22.89
C SER A 158 -12.86 -7.21 -21.95
N LYS A 159 -13.95 -6.65 -22.47
CA LYS A 159 -14.97 -5.93 -21.69
C LYS A 159 -15.66 -6.83 -20.65
N ASP A 160 -15.62 -8.13 -20.85
CA ASP A 160 -16.20 -9.14 -19.95
C ASP A 160 -15.26 -9.51 -18.78
N THR A 161 -14.13 -8.81 -18.63
CA THR A 161 -13.18 -9.00 -17.54
C THR A 161 -13.32 -7.89 -16.50
N LEU A 162 -13.63 -8.27 -15.26
CA LEU A 162 -13.56 -7.37 -14.10
C LEU A 162 -12.15 -7.41 -13.51
N PHE A 163 -11.51 -6.25 -13.45
CA PHE A 163 -10.31 -6.03 -12.66
C PHE A 163 -10.69 -5.57 -11.26
N ILE A 164 -10.08 -6.19 -10.26
CA ILE A 164 -10.18 -5.75 -8.87
C ILE A 164 -8.76 -5.44 -8.41
N TRP A 165 -8.47 -4.15 -8.24
CA TRP A 165 -7.21 -3.67 -7.71
C TRP A 165 -7.29 -3.58 -6.18
N SER A 166 -6.53 -4.43 -5.49
CA SER A 166 -6.37 -4.31 -4.04
C SER A 166 -5.40 -3.19 -3.72
N HIS A 167 -5.94 -2.10 -3.21
CA HIS A 167 -5.22 -0.90 -2.86
C HIS A 167 -4.76 -0.93 -1.40
N ARG A 168 -3.58 -0.37 -1.13
CA ARG A 168 -3.10 -0.09 0.22
C ARG A 168 -2.24 1.16 0.19
N GLU A 169 -2.55 2.14 1.03
CA GLU A 169 -1.78 3.39 1.15
C GLU A 169 -0.26 3.14 1.20
N GLU A 170 0.50 3.87 0.39
CA GLU A 170 1.88 3.50 0.04
C GLU A 170 2.79 3.46 1.26
N THR A 171 2.61 4.37 2.21
CA THR A 171 3.42 4.37 3.43
C THR A 171 3.12 3.14 4.27
N SER A 172 1.85 2.85 4.55
CA SER A 172 1.42 1.65 5.28
C SER A 172 1.95 0.37 4.61
N ARG A 173 1.85 0.30 3.28
CA ARG A 173 2.38 -0.79 2.47
C ARG A 173 3.89 -0.93 2.64
N LEU A 174 4.63 0.16 2.48
CA LEU A 174 6.08 0.19 2.61
C LEU A 174 6.54 -0.24 4.02
N LEU A 175 5.93 0.29 5.08
CA LEU A 175 6.26 -0.11 6.46
C LEU A 175 6.04 -1.61 6.65
N SER A 176 4.97 -2.17 6.08
CA SER A 176 4.72 -3.61 6.08
C SER A 176 5.78 -4.39 5.28
N ALA A 177 6.23 -3.86 4.15
CA ALA A 177 7.29 -4.47 3.33
C ALA A 177 8.64 -4.47 4.06
N ILE A 178 8.99 -3.38 4.74
CA ILE A 178 10.21 -3.28 5.56
C ILE A 178 10.16 -4.32 6.67
N LYS A 179 9.06 -4.41 7.43
CA LYS A 179 8.89 -5.45 8.45
C LYS A 179 9.08 -6.85 7.86
N HIS A 180 8.44 -7.13 6.73
CA HIS A 180 8.48 -8.46 6.11
C HIS A 180 9.88 -8.83 5.61
N VAL A 181 10.54 -7.94 4.89
CA VAL A 181 11.89 -8.16 4.36
C VAL A 181 12.89 -8.32 5.48
N THR A 182 12.89 -7.42 6.47
CA THR A 182 13.79 -7.54 7.63
C THR A 182 13.56 -8.86 8.36
N LYS A 183 12.30 -9.31 8.48
CA LYS A 183 11.95 -10.60 9.10
C LYS A 183 12.55 -11.78 8.36
N GLN A 184 12.45 -11.81 7.03
CA GLN A 184 13.04 -12.88 6.21
C GLN A 184 14.57 -12.92 6.29
N ILE A 185 15.21 -11.75 6.39
CA ILE A 185 16.66 -11.70 6.55
C ILE A 185 17.04 -12.19 7.97
N CYS A 186 16.31 -11.75 8.99
CA CYS A 186 16.49 -12.17 10.38
C CYS A 186 16.24 -13.67 10.60
N SER A 187 15.27 -14.28 9.92
CA SER A 187 15.04 -15.73 9.99
C SER A 187 16.04 -16.55 9.17
N GLY A 188 16.86 -15.90 8.35
CA GLY A 188 17.76 -16.59 7.41
C GLY A 188 17.06 -17.15 6.16
N SER A 189 15.76 -16.88 5.98
CA SER A 189 15.02 -17.23 4.77
C SER A 189 15.51 -16.45 3.55
N ARG A 190 16.19 -15.32 3.76
CA ARG A 190 16.89 -14.55 2.73
C ARG A 190 18.26 -14.09 3.22
N PRO A 191 19.28 -14.03 2.34
CA PRO A 191 20.56 -13.45 2.70
C PRO A 191 20.44 -11.93 2.90
N PRO A 192 21.18 -11.34 3.86
CA PRO A 192 21.25 -9.90 3.99
C PRO A 192 21.96 -9.30 2.77
N PRO A 193 21.63 -8.05 2.37
CA PRO A 193 22.44 -7.32 1.41
C PRO A 193 23.90 -7.20 1.88
N SER A 194 24.86 -7.15 0.96
CA SER A 194 26.29 -7.00 1.29
C SER A 194 26.53 -5.79 2.20
N GLY A 195 27.38 -5.99 3.22
CA GLY A 195 27.77 -4.97 4.20
C GLY A 195 26.88 -4.88 5.44
N ILE A 196 25.74 -5.56 5.47
CA ILE A 196 24.82 -5.55 6.62
C ILE A 196 25.29 -6.55 7.67
N GLN A 197 25.48 -6.09 8.91
CA GLN A 197 25.85 -6.94 10.04
C GLN A 197 24.76 -6.95 11.11
N PHE A 198 24.44 -8.14 11.62
CA PHE A 198 23.56 -8.28 12.78
C PHE A 198 24.37 -8.15 14.05
N LEU A 199 23.89 -7.31 14.97
CA LEU A 199 24.51 -7.12 16.28
C LEU A 199 24.20 -8.29 17.21
N GLU A 200 23.02 -8.87 17.03
CA GLU A 200 22.56 -10.06 17.74
C GLU A 200 21.56 -10.79 16.83
N LYS A 201 21.74 -12.11 16.65
CA LYS A 201 20.83 -12.94 15.85
C LYS A 201 20.61 -14.27 16.54
N THR A 202 19.41 -14.46 17.07
CA THR A 202 18.93 -15.70 17.68
C THR A 202 17.58 -16.09 17.07
N ASN A 203 17.08 -17.29 17.38
CA ASN A 203 15.77 -17.73 16.91
C ASN A 203 14.62 -16.84 17.39
N LYS A 204 14.78 -16.17 18.54
CA LYS A 204 13.74 -15.33 19.16
C LYS A 204 13.96 -13.84 18.97
N LYS A 205 15.20 -13.40 18.72
CA LYS A 205 15.57 -12.00 18.73
C LYS A 205 16.60 -11.69 17.64
N CYS A 206 16.35 -10.62 16.89
CA CYS A 206 17.24 -10.10 15.86
C CYS A 206 17.46 -8.60 16.11
N VAL A 207 18.72 -8.17 16.27
CA VAL A 207 19.09 -6.77 16.48
C VAL A 207 19.92 -6.28 15.30
N ILE A 208 19.43 -5.25 14.62
CA ILE A 208 20.10 -4.58 13.50
C ILE A 208 20.48 -3.15 13.89
N SER A 209 21.60 -2.64 13.39
CA SER A 209 21.93 -1.23 13.56
C SER A 209 20.96 -0.35 12.73
N GLU A 210 20.66 0.85 13.21
CA GLU A 210 19.82 1.80 12.47
C GLU A 210 20.39 2.14 11.08
N SER A 211 21.71 2.32 10.98
CA SER A 211 22.39 2.58 9.71
C SER A 211 22.22 1.44 8.71
N ASP A 212 22.33 0.19 9.18
CA ASP A 212 22.15 -0.98 8.34
C ASP A 212 20.70 -1.13 7.89
N LEU A 213 19.74 -0.90 8.79
CA LEU A 213 18.32 -0.91 8.45
C LEU A 213 18.00 0.15 7.39
N ILE A 214 18.50 1.38 7.55
CA ILE A 214 18.37 2.44 6.55
C ILE A 214 19.01 2.01 5.22
N GLY A 215 20.16 1.33 5.26
CA GLY A 215 20.81 0.77 4.08
C GLY A 215 19.94 -0.26 3.35
N ILE A 216 19.23 -1.13 4.08
CA ILE A 216 18.26 -2.08 3.50
C ILE A 216 17.11 -1.31 2.84
N ILE A 217 16.53 -0.34 3.54
CA ILE A 217 15.38 0.44 3.07
C ILE A 217 15.72 1.21 1.79
N LYS A 218 16.87 1.91 1.77
CA LYS A 218 17.32 2.74 0.63
C LYS A 218 17.61 1.94 -0.63
N LYS A 219 18.01 0.67 -0.51
CA LYS A 219 18.25 -0.20 -1.68
C LYS A 219 16.97 -0.45 -2.48
N LYS A 220 15.77 -0.27 -1.89
CA LYS A 220 14.46 -0.50 -2.54
C LYS A 220 14.43 -1.83 -3.30
N THR A 221 15.04 -2.88 -2.75
CA THR A 221 15.01 -4.21 -3.36
C THR A 221 13.83 -5.02 -2.84
N MET A 222 13.47 -6.09 -3.56
CA MET A 222 12.37 -6.99 -3.17
C MET A 222 11.05 -6.23 -3.00
N GLU A 223 10.21 -6.63 -2.04
CA GLU A 223 8.90 -6.02 -1.79
C GLU A 223 8.98 -4.57 -1.32
N ILE A 224 10.14 -4.09 -0.85
CA ILE A 224 10.30 -2.68 -0.45
C ILE A 224 10.15 -1.77 -1.66
N GLY A 225 10.77 -2.11 -2.80
CA GLY A 225 10.72 -1.30 -4.03
C GLY A 225 9.65 -1.73 -5.04
N ILE A 226 8.69 -2.55 -4.63
CA ILE A 226 7.51 -2.91 -5.41
C ILE A 226 6.32 -2.21 -4.73
N GLY A 227 6.27 -0.90 -4.91
CA GLY A 227 5.21 -0.03 -4.39
C GLY A 227 4.33 0.57 -5.47
N MET A 228 3.34 1.33 -5.04
CA MET A 228 2.35 1.95 -5.92
C MET A 228 2.95 3.03 -6.82
N GLU A 229 4.02 3.70 -6.38
CA GLU A 229 4.70 4.75 -7.15
C GLU A 229 5.23 4.22 -8.49
N ARG A 230 5.48 2.91 -8.58
CA ARG A 230 5.95 2.26 -9.81
C ARG A 230 4.84 1.60 -10.62
N LEU A 231 3.68 1.38 -10.02
CA LEU A 231 2.56 0.66 -10.65
C LEU A 231 1.50 1.63 -11.13
N LEU A 232 1.15 2.64 -10.34
CA LEU A 232 0.19 3.68 -10.68
C LEU A 232 0.91 4.89 -11.30
N SER A 233 1.62 4.65 -12.40
CA SER A 233 2.29 5.71 -13.18
C SER A 233 1.27 6.56 -13.96
N CYS A 234 1.72 7.69 -14.53
CA CYS A 234 0.91 8.46 -15.49
C CYS A 234 0.37 7.57 -16.61
N ASP A 235 1.22 6.74 -17.22
CA ASP A 235 0.84 5.85 -18.32
C ASP A 235 -0.23 4.86 -17.92
N THR A 236 -0.15 4.35 -16.68
CA THR A 236 -1.17 3.47 -16.14
C THR A 236 -2.50 4.20 -15.96
N TYR A 237 -2.49 5.40 -15.38
CA TYR A 237 -3.71 6.21 -15.26
C TYR A 237 -4.30 6.57 -16.63
N ASP A 238 -3.44 6.89 -17.59
CA ASP A 238 -3.87 7.23 -18.94
C ASP A 238 -4.44 5.99 -19.64
N ALA A 239 -3.92 4.79 -19.39
CA ALA A 239 -4.50 3.54 -19.87
C ALA A 239 -5.84 3.22 -19.19
N MET A 240 -5.96 3.38 -17.86
CA MET A 240 -7.24 3.25 -17.15
C MET A 240 -8.30 4.18 -17.76
N ARG A 241 -7.93 5.43 -18.04
CA ARG A 241 -8.82 6.43 -18.63
C ARG A 241 -9.17 6.15 -20.09
N THR A 242 -8.20 5.69 -20.88
CA THR A 242 -8.36 5.53 -22.34
C THR A 242 -9.10 4.24 -22.69
N HIS A 243 -8.80 3.15 -21.98
CA HIS A 243 -9.36 1.83 -22.28
C HIS A 243 -10.57 1.48 -21.42
N LEU A 244 -10.82 2.26 -20.35
CA LEU A 244 -11.95 2.10 -19.45
C LEU A 244 -12.17 0.63 -19.07
N PRO A 245 -11.14 -0.03 -18.50
CA PRO A 245 -11.32 -1.40 -18.04
C PRO A 245 -12.44 -1.41 -17.02
N ASN A 246 -13.25 -2.48 -17.00
CA ASN A 246 -14.18 -2.70 -15.89
C ASN A 246 -13.34 -2.93 -14.63
N LEU A 247 -13.07 -1.86 -13.88
CA LEU A 247 -12.06 -1.81 -12.83
C LEU A 247 -12.67 -1.21 -11.58
N ILE A 248 -12.56 -1.98 -10.49
CA ILE A 248 -12.80 -1.49 -9.14
C ILE A 248 -11.49 -1.45 -8.37
N LEU A 249 -11.38 -0.48 -7.47
CA LEU A 249 -10.31 -0.39 -6.49
C LEU A 249 -10.93 -0.58 -5.12
N ALA A 250 -10.30 -1.39 -4.30
CA ALA A 250 -10.78 -1.70 -2.98
C ALA A 250 -9.65 -1.66 -1.98
N ASP A 251 -9.91 -1.15 -0.78
CA ASP A 251 -8.94 -1.24 0.30
C ASP A 251 -8.61 -2.71 0.59
N TYR A 252 -7.34 -3.01 0.85
CA TYR A 252 -6.88 -4.38 1.08
C TYR A 252 -7.54 -5.06 2.29
N ASN A 253 -8.13 -4.30 3.22
CA ASN A 253 -8.89 -4.87 4.33
C ASN A 253 -10.23 -5.48 3.86
N GLU A 254 -10.72 -5.12 2.67
CA GLU A 254 -11.94 -5.66 2.06
C GLU A 254 -11.73 -6.98 1.31
N ALA A 255 -10.57 -7.61 1.47
CA ALA A 255 -10.24 -8.85 0.80
C ALA A 255 -11.26 -9.97 1.04
N ASP A 256 -11.79 -10.07 2.25
CA ASP A 256 -12.77 -11.09 2.61
C ASP A 256 -14.11 -10.92 1.90
N GLU A 257 -14.64 -9.69 1.87
CA GLU A 257 -15.91 -9.42 1.19
C GLU A 257 -15.75 -9.58 -0.33
N ILE A 258 -14.64 -9.12 -0.91
CA ILE A 258 -14.34 -9.38 -2.33
C ILE A 258 -14.30 -10.87 -2.63
N GLN A 259 -13.57 -11.66 -1.82
CA GLN A 259 -13.48 -13.11 -2.01
C GLN A 259 -14.86 -13.76 -1.93
N LYS A 260 -15.72 -13.32 -1.00
CA LYS A 260 -17.08 -13.83 -0.84
C LYS A 260 -17.94 -13.55 -2.08
N HIS A 261 -17.95 -12.32 -2.61
CA HIS A 261 -18.71 -11.98 -3.82
C HIS A 261 -18.20 -12.72 -5.06
N VAL A 262 -16.88 -12.84 -5.22
CA VAL A 262 -16.30 -13.65 -6.30
C VAL A 262 -16.66 -15.13 -6.12
N ALA A 263 -16.62 -15.66 -4.89
CA ALA A 263 -16.97 -17.04 -4.61
C ALA A 263 -18.44 -17.36 -4.91
N GLN A 264 -19.36 -16.42 -4.63
CA GLN A 264 -20.77 -16.55 -4.96
C GLN A 264 -20.99 -16.81 -6.45
N ARG A 265 -20.15 -16.25 -7.32
CA ARG A 265 -20.32 -16.43 -8.77
C ARG A 265 -19.55 -17.63 -9.33
N TYR A 266 -18.33 -17.86 -8.87
CA TYR A 266 -17.38 -18.76 -9.54
C TYR A 266 -17.04 -20.04 -8.78
N CYS A 267 -17.19 -20.07 -7.45
CA CYS A 267 -16.74 -21.19 -6.62
C CYS A 267 -17.56 -21.30 -5.32
N HIS A 268 -18.83 -21.69 -5.47
CA HIS A 268 -19.81 -21.81 -4.39
C HIS A 268 -19.38 -22.72 -3.24
N GLU A 269 -18.53 -23.71 -3.52
CA GLU A 269 -17.97 -24.63 -2.52
C GLU A 269 -17.09 -23.93 -1.48
N LEU A 270 -16.54 -22.75 -1.81
CA LEU A 270 -15.75 -21.95 -0.88
C LEU A 270 -16.61 -21.10 0.06
N LEU A 271 -17.89 -20.85 -0.24
CA LEU A 271 -18.79 -20.10 0.64
C LEU A 271 -19.03 -20.80 1.99
N LYS A 272 -18.90 -22.13 2.02
CA LYS A 272 -19.05 -22.94 3.23
C LYS A 272 -17.77 -22.96 4.09
N LYS A 273 -16.65 -22.48 3.56
CA LYS A 273 -15.38 -22.41 4.26
C LYS A 273 -15.20 -21.00 4.83
N THR A 274 -14.51 -20.87 5.96
CA THR A 274 -14.05 -19.58 6.44
C THR A 274 -13.20 -18.88 5.37
N THR A 275 -13.25 -17.55 5.34
CA THR A 275 -12.53 -16.72 4.38
C THR A 275 -11.05 -17.13 4.31
N VAL A 276 -10.48 -17.10 3.10
CA VAL A 276 -9.09 -17.52 2.88
C VAL A 276 -8.17 -16.38 3.34
N ARG A 277 -7.91 -16.34 4.65
CA ARG A 277 -6.95 -15.42 5.27
C ARG A 277 -5.63 -16.15 5.52
N GLU A 278 -4.66 -15.92 4.64
CA GLU A 278 -3.29 -16.38 4.86
C GLU A 278 -2.44 -15.23 5.40
N ASN A 279 -2.27 -15.19 6.73
CA ASN A 279 -1.37 -14.25 7.36
C ASN A 279 0.05 -14.82 7.45
N VAL A 280 0.85 -14.64 6.39
CA VAL A 280 2.27 -15.05 6.40
C VAL A 280 3.06 -14.42 7.55
N ALA A 281 2.58 -13.31 8.14
CA ALA A 281 3.28 -12.67 9.24
C ALA A 281 3.20 -13.44 10.56
N SER A 282 2.20 -14.31 10.79
CA SER A 282 2.07 -15.07 12.04
C SER A 282 3.14 -16.14 12.23
N ASP A 283 3.76 -16.61 11.14
CA ASP A 283 4.58 -17.83 11.17
C ASP A 283 5.97 -17.62 11.76
N PHE A 284 6.41 -16.37 11.94
CA PHE A 284 7.74 -16.12 12.50
C PHE A 284 7.67 -15.59 13.93
N LYS A 285 8.38 -16.31 14.81
CA LYS A 285 8.48 -16.08 16.26
C LYS A 285 9.62 -15.11 16.65
N THR A 286 10.39 -14.63 15.68
CA THR A 286 11.54 -13.76 15.92
C THR A 286 11.11 -12.30 16.05
N GLU A 287 11.37 -11.69 17.20
CA GLU A 287 11.22 -10.27 17.43
C GLU A 287 12.41 -9.50 16.84
N MET A 288 12.14 -8.34 16.26
CA MET A 288 13.14 -7.51 15.59
C MET A 288 13.32 -6.20 16.35
N TYR A 289 14.57 -5.85 16.61
CA TYR A 289 14.98 -4.66 17.32
C TYR A 289 15.98 -3.85 16.49
N VAL A 290 15.93 -2.54 16.66
CA VAL A 290 16.83 -1.58 16.02
C VAL A 290 17.69 -0.96 17.10
N LYS A 291 19.02 -1.02 16.94
CA LYS A 291 19.96 -0.31 17.80
C LYS A 291 20.17 1.10 17.25
N LEU A 292 19.81 2.09 18.04
CA LEU A 292 19.88 3.50 17.67
C LEU A 292 21.33 4.01 17.63
N SER A 293 21.58 4.98 16.74
CA SER A 293 22.85 5.71 16.71
C SER A 293 23.04 6.56 17.98
N LYS A 294 24.29 6.93 18.33
CA LYS A 294 24.56 7.78 19.51
C LYS A 294 23.90 9.16 19.46
N ALA A 295 23.67 9.70 18.26
CA ALA A 295 23.05 11.01 18.09
C ALA A 295 21.55 11.01 18.38
N ASP A 296 20.86 9.91 18.10
CA ASP A 296 19.41 9.75 18.33
C ASP A 296 19.05 9.42 19.80
N GLN A 297 20.07 9.18 20.65
CA GLN A 297 19.90 8.79 22.06
C GLN A 297 19.32 9.90 22.95
N ALA A 298 19.45 11.17 22.54
CA ALA A 298 19.00 12.31 23.34
C ALA A 298 17.47 12.48 23.37
N THR A 299 16.74 11.82 22.45
CA THR A 299 15.32 12.09 22.19
C THR A 299 14.35 11.01 22.70
N GLU A 300 14.82 9.80 23.01
CA GLU A 300 13.94 8.68 23.41
C GLU A 300 14.24 8.18 24.83
N ALA A 301 13.53 8.74 25.82
CA ALA A 301 13.66 8.44 27.25
C ALA A 301 13.26 7.01 27.69
N LYS A 302 13.04 6.07 26.75
CA LYS A 302 12.54 4.71 27.03
C LYS A 302 13.39 3.56 26.46
N ALA A 303 14.56 3.85 25.89
CA ALA A 303 15.39 2.79 25.29
C ALA A 303 16.26 2.08 26.35
N VAL A 304 15.86 0.88 26.76
CA VAL A 304 16.73 -0.02 27.53
C VAL A 304 17.86 -0.47 26.59
N ASN A 305 19.11 -0.15 26.93
CA ASN A 305 20.31 -0.45 26.12
C ASN A 305 20.29 0.13 24.69
N HIS A 306 19.59 1.24 24.44
CA HIS A 306 19.52 1.91 23.13
C HIS A 306 18.96 1.03 22.00
N THR A 307 18.13 0.05 22.37
CA THR A 307 17.43 -0.82 21.42
C THR A 307 15.93 -0.58 21.51
N VAL A 308 15.28 -0.52 20.35
CA VAL A 308 13.84 -0.32 20.23
C VAL A 308 13.23 -1.37 19.32
N LEU A 309 11.98 -1.78 19.56
CA LEU A 309 11.27 -2.67 18.63
C LEU A 309 11.19 -2.03 17.24
N LEU A 310 11.40 -2.82 16.19
CA LEU A 310 11.34 -2.36 14.79
C LEU A 310 10.02 -1.63 14.49
N GLU A 311 8.91 -2.14 15.01
CA GLU A 311 7.60 -1.51 14.84
C GLU A 311 7.52 -0.11 15.45
N ASN A 312 8.09 0.07 16.65
CA ASN A 312 8.14 1.39 17.29
C ASN A 312 9.04 2.34 16.51
N TRP A 313 10.20 1.88 16.06
CA TRP A 313 11.11 2.67 15.23
C TRP A 313 10.44 3.12 13.93
N LEU A 314 9.77 2.19 13.22
CA LEU A 314 9.06 2.49 11.97
C LEU A 314 7.92 3.49 12.17
N ARG A 315 7.19 3.39 13.29
CA ARG A 315 6.13 4.35 13.63
C ARG A 315 6.69 5.75 13.84
N VAL A 316 7.80 5.88 14.59
CA VAL A 316 8.43 7.18 14.88
C VAL A 316 9.08 7.77 13.63
N LYS A 317 9.76 6.96 12.82
CA LYS A 317 10.49 7.42 11.63
C LYS A 317 9.64 7.43 10.35
N ARG A 318 8.31 7.24 10.44
CA ARG A 318 7.39 7.19 9.28
C ARG A 318 7.63 8.33 8.29
N SER A 319 7.52 9.57 8.75
CA SER A 319 7.66 10.76 7.88
C SER A 319 9.07 10.90 7.29
N TYR A 320 10.10 10.51 8.05
CA TYR A 320 11.47 10.50 7.56
C TYR A 320 11.68 9.47 6.45
N ILE A 321 11.06 8.29 6.55
CA ILE A 321 11.11 7.26 5.52
C ILE A 321 10.42 7.73 4.24
N GLU A 322 9.22 8.32 4.37
CA GLU A 322 8.49 8.91 3.23
C GLU A 322 9.36 9.94 2.47
N LEU A 323 10.00 10.84 3.22
CA LEU A 323 10.88 11.86 2.66
C LEU A 323 12.14 11.26 2.03
N SER A 324 12.83 10.37 2.75
CA SER A 324 14.11 9.78 2.33
C SER A 324 14.00 8.90 1.09
N LEU A 325 12.83 8.31 0.87
CA LEU A 325 12.55 7.48 -0.30
C LEU A 325 11.87 8.25 -1.42
N GLU A 326 11.71 9.57 -1.27
CA GLU A 326 11.12 10.43 -2.28
C GLU A 326 9.71 9.97 -2.70
N LEU A 327 8.94 9.37 -1.77
CA LEU A 327 7.58 8.89 -2.07
C LEU A 327 6.63 10.01 -2.52
N LYS A 328 7.08 11.28 -2.40
CA LYS A 328 6.32 12.49 -2.72
C LYS A 328 6.91 13.33 -3.87
N LYS A 329 7.85 12.78 -4.66
CA LYS A 329 8.61 13.56 -5.67
C LYS A 329 7.92 13.75 -7.03
N ASP A 330 7.15 12.78 -7.52
CA ASP A 330 6.43 12.92 -8.79
C ASP A 330 5.02 13.47 -8.56
N VAL A 331 4.93 14.79 -8.51
CA VAL A 331 3.72 15.50 -8.06
C VAL A 331 2.49 15.17 -8.94
N LYS A 332 2.66 14.98 -10.26
CA LYS A 332 1.50 14.89 -11.16
C LYS A 332 0.72 13.58 -11.03
N CYS A 333 1.40 12.43 -11.08
CA CYS A 333 0.72 11.13 -10.90
C CYS A 333 0.37 10.87 -9.44
N GLN A 334 1.22 11.31 -8.50
CA GLN A 334 0.96 11.11 -7.08
C GLN A 334 -0.25 11.90 -6.61
N ASP A 335 -0.53 13.08 -7.17
CA ASP A 335 -1.77 13.80 -6.88
C ASP A 335 -3.00 13.02 -7.35
N ARG A 336 -2.91 12.24 -8.44
CA ARG A 336 -4.00 11.34 -8.87
C ARG A 336 -4.15 10.18 -7.89
N THR A 337 -3.04 9.57 -7.45
CA THR A 337 -3.04 8.50 -6.45
C THR A 337 -3.63 8.94 -5.12
N ARG A 338 -3.24 10.11 -4.62
CA ARG A 338 -3.76 10.66 -3.36
C ARG A 338 -5.25 11.00 -3.42
N ARG A 339 -5.73 11.50 -4.56
CA ARG A 339 -7.18 11.72 -4.75
C ARG A 339 -7.93 10.41 -4.73
N LEU A 340 -7.39 9.39 -5.39
CA LEU A 340 -7.96 8.04 -5.38
C LEU A 340 -7.98 7.46 -3.98
N GLU A 341 -6.88 7.53 -3.24
CA GLU A 341 -6.78 7.16 -1.82
C GLU A 341 -7.82 7.89 -0.97
N HIS A 342 -7.91 9.21 -1.14
CA HIS A 342 -8.89 10.02 -0.41
C HIS A 342 -10.33 9.61 -0.73
N THR A 343 -10.67 9.40 -2.01
CA THR A 343 -12.02 8.94 -2.37
C THR A 343 -12.30 7.57 -1.76
N LEU A 344 -11.35 6.63 -1.86
CA LEU A 344 -11.47 5.30 -1.27
C LEU A 344 -11.72 5.36 0.25
N ASP A 345 -10.99 6.22 0.96
CA ASP A 345 -11.15 6.42 2.41
C ASP A 345 -12.49 7.07 2.77
N THR A 346 -13.06 7.88 1.87
CA THR A 346 -14.36 8.55 2.11
C THR A 346 -15.58 7.69 1.74
N CYS A 347 -15.40 6.61 0.98
CA CYS A 347 -16.49 5.68 0.70
C CYS A 347 -16.72 4.78 1.92
N ASP A 348 -17.97 4.66 2.38
CA ASP A 348 -18.34 3.85 3.55
C ASP A 348 -17.83 2.41 3.47
N ASP A 349 -17.80 1.89 2.25
CA ASP A 349 -17.42 0.52 1.95
C ASP A 349 -15.96 0.38 1.47
N HIS A 350 -15.21 1.48 1.35
CA HIS A 350 -13.83 1.47 0.87
C HIS A 350 -13.62 0.74 -0.46
N ILE A 351 -14.61 0.85 -1.35
CA ILE A 351 -14.57 0.36 -2.73
C ILE A 351 -15.00 1.49 -3.65
N VAL A 352 -14.23 1.71 -4.70
CA VAL A 352 -14.52 2.68 -5.76
C VAL A 352 -14.48 2.02 -7.12
N GLN A 353 -15.37 2.44 -8.01
CA GLN A 353 -15.32 2.11 -9.42
C GLN A 353 -14.78 3.30 -10.20
N ILE A 354 -13.98 3.02 -11.23
CA ILE A 354 -13.62 4.02 -12.23
C ILE A 354 -14.77 4.11 -13.23
N ASP A 355 -15.45 5.25 -13.28
CA ASP A 355 -16.65 5.45 -14.10
C ASP A 355 -16.33 6.09 -15.46
N ASN A 356 -17.13 5.72 -16.47
CA ASN A 356 -17.08 6.12 -17.87
C ASN A 356 -17.65 7.52 -18.13
N ASP A 357 -18.25 8.17 -17.13
CA ASP A 357 -18.91 9.48 -17.23
C ASP A 357 -17.98 10.66 -17.66
N TRP A 358 -16.73 10.34 -18.03
CA TRP A 358 -15.72 11.24 -18.56
C TRP A 358 -15.75 11.43 -20.10
N ILE A 359 -16.16 10.43 -20.91
CA ILE A 359 -16.02 10.53 -22.39
C ILE A 359 -17.15 11.36 -23.04
N GLY A 360 -18.20 11.71 -22.29
CA GLY A 360 -19.42 12.31 -22.83
C GLY A 360 -19.73 13.76 -22.48
N ARG A 361 -18.81 14.56 -21.91
CA ARG A 361 -19.06 15.99 -21.58
C ARG A 361 -18.00 16.94 -22.10
#